data_AF-A0A6G3BBB5-F1
#
_entry.id   AF-A0A6G3BBB5-F1
#
_cell.length_a   1.000
_cell.length_b   1.000
_cell.length_c   1.000
_cell.angle_alpha   90.00
_cell.angle_beta   90.00
_cell.angle_gamma   90.00
#
_symmetry.space_group_name_H-M   'P 1'
#
loop_
_entity.id
_entity.type
_entity.pdbx_description
1 polymer ?
#
loop_
_entity_poly.entity_id
_entity_poly.type
_entity_poly.pdbx_seq_one_letter_code
_entity_poly.pdbx_strand_id
1 'polypeptide(L)'
;MRRPVAIVTALVLSGEAVGIFAVNAVLATVAENQNMSLAGMDPKAMSTGTWVMGGVSAALLVGCGLIALLAGVRDRSPGRFGRIVLIGCAVVHGVLGAVTVGLVGWAAFAFMMVVLALLVFTLLAYGPGGRGEDRVSDEAAPAAV
;
A
#
# COMPACT_ATOMS: atom_id res chain seq x y z
N MET A 1 13.64 14.55 -2.42
CA MET A 1 12.84 13.44 -3.02
C MET A 1 11.79 12.85 -2.09
N ARG A 2 11.98 12.83 -0.76
CA ARG A 2 11.03 12.21 0.19
C ARG A 2 9.57 12.73 0.10
N ARG A 3 9.35 14.05 0.05
CA ARG A 3 7.98 14.63 0.02
C ARG A 3 7.23 14.31 -1.28
N PRO A 4 7.80 14.55 -2.48
CA PRO A 4 7.13 14.17 -3.73
C PRO A 4 6.78 12.68 -3.80
N VAL A 5 7.72 11.81 -3.41
CA VAL A 5 7.47 10.35 -3.43
C VAL A 5 6.30 9.99 -2.51
N ALA A 6 6.26 10.50 -1.28
CA ALA A 6 5.16 10.21 -0.36
C ALA A 6 3.80 10.72 -0.86
N ILE A 7 3.76 11.87 -1.52
CA ILE A 7 2.54 12.40 -2.15
C ILE A 7 2.11 11.51 -3.32
N VAL A 8 3.04 11.09 -4.18
CA VAL A 8 2.75 10.19 -5.30
C VAL A 8 2.25 8.84 -4.79
N THR A 9 2.92 8.25 -3.79
CA THR A 9 2.46 7.03 -3.12
C THR A 9 1.02 7.19 -2.61
N ALA A 10 0.69 8.31 -1.99
CA ALA A 10 -0.65 8.57 -1.50
C ALA A 10 -1.71 8.62 -2.61
N LEU A 11 -1.40 9.32 -3.71
CA LEU A 11 -2.31 9.41 -4.86
C LEU A 11 -2.53 8.05 -5.52
N VAL A 12 -1.45 7.28 -5.71
CA VAL A 12 -1.51 5.94 -6.32
C VAL A 12 -2.36 5.00 -5.46
N LEU A 13 -2.10 4.89 -4.15
CA LEU A 13 -2.89 4.04 -3.24
C LEU A 13 -4.36 4.45 -3.18
N SER A 14 -4.64 5.74 -3.28
CA SER A 14 -6.03 6.25 -3.34
C SER A 14 -6.72 5.85 -4.64
N GLY A 15 -6.02 5.92 -5.77
CA GLY A 15 -6.52 5.44 -7.07
C GLY A 15 -6.77 3.93 -7.08
N GLU A 16 -5.86 3.15 -6.49
CA GLU A 16 -6.03 1.72 -6.32
C GLU A 16 -7.21 1.37 -5.43
N ALA A 17 -7.44 2.14 -4.36
CA ALA A 17 -8.61 1.95 -3.50
C ALA A 17 -9.92 2.05 -4.30
N VAL A 18 -10.02 3.07 -5.16
CA VAL A 18 -11.17 3.24 -6.06
C VAL A 18 -11.29 2.08 -7.04
N GLY A 19 -10.18 1.68 -7.66
CA GLY A 19 -10.15 0.55 -8.60
C GLY A 19 -10.58 -0.77 -7.96
N ILE A 20 -10.02 -1.11 -6.80
CA ILE A 20 -10.34 -2.33 -6.05
C ILE A 20 -11.80 -2.33 -5.60
N PHE A 21 -12.30 -1.21 -5.07
CA PHE A 21 -13.69 -1.10 -4.68
C PHE A 21 -14.62 -1.28 -5.88
N ALA A 22 -14.34 -0.60 -7.00
CA ALA A 22 -15.16 -0.70 -8.21
C ALA A 22 -15.19 -2.12 -8.78
N VAL A 23 -14.03 -2.79 -8.86
CA VAL A 23 -13.94 -4.18 -9.34
C VAL A 23 -14.74 -5.12 -8.42
N ASN A 24 -14.56 -5.03 -7.10
CA ASN A 24 -15.30 -5.88 -6.16
C ASN A 24 -16.80 -5.56 -6.15
N ALA A 25 -17.20 -4.30 -6.27
CA ALA A 25 -18.60 -3.90 -6.38
C ALA A 25 -19.26 -4.54 -7.61
N VAL A 26 -18.61 -4.46 -8.78
CA VAL A 26 -19.10 -5.10 -10.00
C VAL A 26 -19.20 -6.61 -9.82
N LEU A 27 -18.15 -7.25 -9.30
CA LEU A 27 -18.14 -8.70 -9.07
C LEU A 27 -19.24 -9.12 -8.08
N ALA A 28 -19.45 -8.37 -7.01
CA ALA A 28 -20.47 -8.66 -6.02
C ALA A 28 -21.89 -8.52 -6.61
N THR A 29 -22.14 -7.47 -7.40
CA THR A 29 -23.42 -7.28 -8.09
C THR A 29 -23.68 -8.39 -9.12
N VAL A 30 -22.67 -8.77 -9.91
CA VAL A 30 -22.81 -9.87 -10.87
C VAL A 30 -23.07 -11.19 -10.16
N ALA A 31 -22.31 -11.49 -9.09
CA ALA A 31 -22.50 -12.71 -8.31
C ALA A 31 -23.90 -12.80 -7.69
N GLU A 32 -24.42 -11.69 -7.14
CA GLU A 32 -25.78 -11.60 -6.60
C GLU A 32 -26.82 -11.82 -7.72
N ASN A 33 -26.70 -11.09 -8.84
CA ASN A 33 -27.68 -11.16 -9.93
C ASN A 33 -27.72 -12.54 -10.61
N GLN A 34 -26.60 -13.25 -10.63
CA GLN A 34 -26.50 -14.58 -11.24
C GLN A 34 -26.69 -15.73 -10.24
N ASN A 35 -26.94 -15.43 -8.96
CA ASN A 35 -26.98 -16.44 -7.89
C ASN A 35 -25.77 -17.39 -7.95
N MET A 36 -24.57 -16.86 -8.21
CA MET A 36 -23.36 -17.67 -8.36
C MET A 36 -23.00 -18.34 -7.04
N SER A 37 -22.69 -19.64 -7.10
CA SER A 37 -22.12 -20.41 -6.00
C SER A 37 -20.73 -20.90 -6.39
N LEU A 38 -19.75 -20.73 -5.50
CA LEU A 38 -18.43 -21.32 -5.64
C LEU A 38 -18.32 -22.51 -4.69
N ALA A 39 -18.11 -23.70 -5.25
CA ALA A 39 -17.99 -24.95 -4.49
C ALA A 39 -19.16 -25.22 -3.51
N GLY A 40 -20.39 -24.85 -3.89
CA GLY A 40 -21.59 -25.03 -3.07
C GLY A 40 -21.76 -23.98 -1.97
N MET A 41 -20.93 -22.94 -1.93
CA MET A 41 -21.10 -21.80 -1.03
C MET A 41 -22.43 -21.08 -1.31
N ASP A 42 -23.10 -20.64 -0.24
CA ASP A 42 -24.32 -19.82 -0.35
C ASP A 42 -24.05 -18.56 -1.19
N PRO A 43 -24.82 -18.31 -2.27
CA PRO A 43 -24.62 -17.15 -3.14
C PRO A 43 -24.61 -15.81 -2.39
N LYS A 44 -25.46 -15.66 -1.37
CA LYS A 44 -25.52 -14.44 -0.56
C LYS A 44 -24.26 -14.24 0.28
N ALA A 45 -23.71 -15.33 0.82
CA ALA A 45 -22.43 -15.27 1.53
C ALA A 45 -21.29 -14.87 0.58
N MET A 46 -21.28 -15.36 -0.66
CA MET A 46 -20.29 -15.02 -1.68
C MET A 46 -20.35 -13.53 -2.09
N SER A 47 -21.55 -13.01 -2.39
CA SER A 47 -21.73 -11.61 -2.79
C SER A 47 -21.41 -10.65 -1.63
N THR A 48 -21.90 -10.95 -0.42
CA THR A 48 -21.62 -10.16 0.79
C THR A 48 -20.13 -10.17 1.11
N GLY A 49 -19.48 -11.33 1.01
CA GLY A 49 -18.04 -11.46 1.21
C GLY A 49 -17.24 -10.59 0.24
N THR A 50 -17.67 -10.51 -1.01
CA THR A 50 -17.02 -9.69 -2.05
C THR A 50 -17.22 -8.19 -1.78
N TRP A 51 -18.42 -7.77 -1.36
CA TRP A 51 -18.67 -6.39 -0.91
C TRP A 51 -17.79 -5.99 0.28
N VAL A 52 -17.73 -6.85 1.30
CA VAL A 52 -16.93 -6.60 2.50
C VAL A 52 -15.44 -6.55 2.15
N MET A 53 -14.94 -7.49 1.35
CA MET A 53 -13.56 -7.50 0.88
C MET A 53 -13.22 -6.20 0.15
N GLY A 54 -14.03 -5.81 -0.84
CA GLY A 54 -13.84 -4.57 -1.58
C GLY A 54 -13.81 -3.32 -0.68
N GLY A 55 -14.78 -3.21 0.22
CA GLY A 55 -14.88 -2.08 1.14
C GLY A 55 -13.71 -1.99 2.13
N VAL A 56 -13.34 -3.12 2.75
CA VAL A 56 -12.23 -3.18 3.72
C VAL A 56 -10.90 -2.92 3.03
N SER A 57 -10.64 -3.53 1.87
CA SER A 57 -9.42 -3.29 1.11
C SER A 57 -9.28 -1.82 0.69
N ALA A 58 -10.36 -1.20 0.20
CA ALA A 58 -10.34 0.21 -0.17
C ALA A 58 -10.10 1.12 1.04
N ALA A 59 -10.75 0.86 2.17
CA ALA A 59 -10.54 1.62 3.40
C ALA A 59 -9.09 1.52 3.91
N LEU A 60 -8.50 0.32 3.86
CA LEU A 60 -7.09 0.10 4.22
C LEU A 60 -6.14 0.86 3.30
N LEU A 61 -6.36 0.84 1.98
CA LEU A 61 -5.54 1.58 1.02
C LEU A 61 -5.65 3.09 1.20
N VAL A 62 -6.86 3.62 1.40
CA VAL A 62 -7.07 5.04 1.74
C VAL A 62 -6.35 5.40 3.04
N GLY A 63 -6.41 4.54 4.06
CA GLY A 63 -5.67 4.72 5.31
C GLY A 63 -4.15 4.78 5.09
N CYS A 64 -3.60 3.87 4.27
CA CYS A 64 -2.18 3.88 3.89
C CYS A 64 -1.82 5.14 3.11
N GLY A 65 -2.64 5.53 2.14
CA GLY A 65 -2.46 6.75 1.36
C GLY A 65 -2.48 8.00 2.24
N LEU A 66 -3.40 8.08 3.21
CA LEU A 66 -3.46 9.19 4.16
C LEU A 66 -2.21 9.25 5.04
N ILE A 67 -1.70 8.12 5.53
CA ILE A 67 -0.45 8.08 6.32
C ILE A 67 0.73 8.59 5.48
N ALA A 68 0.84 8.14 4.22
CA ALA A 68 1.89 8.61 3.31
C ALA A 68 1.75 10.12 3.00
N LEU A 69 0.52 10.60 2.74
CA LEU A 69 0.24 12.00 2.48
C LEU A 69 0.61 12.88 3.68
N LEU A 70 0.21 12.48 4.89
CA LEU A 70 0.54 13.19 6.12
C LEU A 70 2.05 13.24 6.35
N ALA A 71 2.77 12.15 6.06
CA ALA A 71 4.23 12.13 6.14
C ALA A 71 4.87 13.10 5.12
N GLY A 72 4.37 13.12 3.88
CA GLY A 72 4.86 14.03 2.83
C GLY A 72 4.57 15.51 3.10
N VAL A 73 3.34 15.83 3.51
CA VAL A 73 2.91 17.21 3.80
C VAL A 73 3.60 17.75 5.04
N ARG A 74 3.60 17.00 6.15
CA ARG A 74 4.22 17.41 7.42
C ARG A 74 5.74 17.23 7.43
N ASP A 75 6.29 16.56 6.42
CA ASP A 75 7.69 16.17 6.32
C ASP A 75 8.23 15.49 7.59
N ARG A 76 7.38 14.71 8.25
CA ARG A 76 7.68 14.02 9.51
C ARG A 76 7.48 12.52 9.32
N SER A 77 8.35 11.73 9.95
CA SER A 77 8.23 10.28 9.89
C SER A 77 6.88 9.81 10.43
N PRO A 78 6.23 8.83 9.76
CA PRO A 78 5.04 8.21 10.31
C PRO A 78 5.41 7.50 11.61
N GLY A 79 4.53 7.60 12.61
CA GLY A 79 4.70 6.89 13.89
C GLY A 79 4.76 5.37 13.71
N ARG A 80 5.11 4.64 14.77
CA ARG A 80 5.28 3.18 14.73
C ARG A 80 4.08 2.45 14.11
N PHE A 81 2.87 2.83 14.49
CA PHE A 81 1.64 2.26 13.93
C PHE A 81 1.55 2.50 12.42
N GLY A 82 1.76 3.73 11.95
CA GLY A 82 1.71 4.06 10.53
C GLY A 82 2.75 3.29 9.71
N ARG A 83 3.95 3.08 10.25
CA ARG A 83 4.97 2.25 9.60
C ARG A 83 4.55 0.78 9.50
N ILE A 84 3.97 0.21 10.56
CA ILE A 84 3.48 -1.18 10.53
C ILE A 84 2.40 -1.35 9.45
N VAL A 85 1.46 -0.41 9.38
CA VAL A 85 0.39 -0.43 8.37
C VAL A 85 0.95 -0.34 6.95
N LEU A 86 1.89 0.59 6.69
CA LEU A 86 2.53 0.72 5.39
C LEU A 86 3.38 -0.51 5.02
N ILE A 87 4.07 -1.12 5.99
CA ILE A 87 4.82 -2.37 5.77
C ILE A 87 3.86 -3.51 5.41
N GLY A 88 2.75 -3.65 6.14
CA GLY A 88 1.72 -4.65 5.82
C GLY A 88 1.16 -4.45 4.41
N CYS A 89 0.88 -3.20 4.04
CA CYS A 89 0.48 -2.84 2.67
C CYS A 89 1.53 -3.26 1.63
N ALA A 90 2.82 -2.97 1.88
CA ALA A 90 3.90 -3.36 1.00
C ALA A 90 4.02 -4.88 0.85
N VAL A 91 3.89 -5.65 1.94
CA VAL A 91 3.90 -7.11 1.90
C VAL A 91 2.75 -7.64 1.03
N VAL A 92 1.54 -7.12 1.21
CA VAL A 92 0.38 -7.49 0.38
C VAL A 92 0.63 -7.19 -1.10
N HIS A 93 1.20 -6.03 -1.44
CA HIS A 93 1.55 -5.71 -2.83
C HIS A 93 2.64 -6.62 -3.40
N GLY A 94 3.62 -7.02 -2.59
CA GLY A 94 4.63 -8.00 -2.99
C GLY A 94 4.01 -9.36 -3.33
N VAL A 95 3.11 -9.86 -2.47
CA VAL A 95 2.37 -11.11 -2.70
C VAL A 95 1.49 -11.01 -3.95
N LEU A 96 0.72 -9.92 -4.09
CA LEU A 96 -0.10 -9.67 -5.27
C LEU A 96 0.75 -9.54 -6.54
N GLY A 97 1.94 -8.94 -6.48
CA GLY A 97 2.90 -8.94 -7.58
C GLY A 97 3.27 -10.36 -8.02
N ALA A 98 3.63 -11.23 -7.08
CA ALA A 98 3.95 -12.62 -7.38
C ALA A 98 2.77 -13.41 -7.96
N VAL A 99 1.54 -13.12 -7.53
CA VAL A 99 0.33 -13.75 -8.09
C VAL A 99 0.01 -13.22 -9.49
N THR A 100 0.11 -11.90 -9.70
CA THR A 100 -0.27 -11.25 -10.96
C THR A 100 0.64 -11.61 -12.12
N VAL A 101 1.93 -11.86 -11.91
CA VAL A 101 2.84 -12.29 -13.00
C VAL A 101 2.41 -13.64 -13.59
N GLY A 102 1.86 -14.54 -12.77
CA GLY A 102 1.39 -15.86 -13.22
C GLY A 102 -0.03 -15.85 -13.77
N LEU A 103 -0.96 -15.10 -13.16
CA LEU A 103 -2.39 -15.19 -13.49
C LEU A 103 -2.92 -14.07 -14.40
N VAL A 104 -2.28 -12.90 -14.40
CA VAL A 104 -2.81 -11.70 -15.06
C VAL A 104 -1.89 -11.24 -16.20
N GLY A 105 -0.58 -11.19 -15.95
CA GLY A 105 0.44 -10.89 -16.95
C GLY A 105 1.44 -9.83 -16.53
N TRP A 106 2.44 -9.61 -17.39
CA TRP A 106 3.61 -8.76 -17.11
C TRP A 106 3.28 -7.30 -16.81
N ALA A 107 2.27 -6.72 -17.47
CA ALA A 107 1.90 -5.32 -17.25
C ALA A 107 1.34 -5.10 -15.83
N ALA A 108 0.46 -6.00 -15.36
CA ALA A 108 -0.07 -5.95 -13.99
C ALA A 108 1.05 -6.14 -12.96
N PHE A 109 1.95 -7.09 -13.19
CA PHE A 109 3.13 -7.27 -12.37
C PHE A 109 3.99 -6.01 -12.28
N ALA A 110 4.30 -5.38 -13.42
CA ALA A 110 5.10 -4.15 -13.46
C ALA A 110 4.42 -3.02 -12.68
N PHE A 111 3.11 -2.85 -12.82
CA PHE A 111 2.34 -1.90 -12.04
C PHE A 111 2.46 -2.17 -10.53
N MET A 112 2.26 -3.42 -10.08
CA MET A 112 2.42 -3.81 -8.67
C MET A 112 3.83 -3.52 -8.14
N MET A 113 4.86 -3.73 -8.96
CA MET A 113 6.25 -3.43 -8.58
C MET A 113 6.51 -1.93 -8.47
N VAL A 114 5.89 -1.09 -9.29
CA VAL A 114 5.97 0.37 -9.16
C VAL A 114 5.36 0.82 -7.83
N VAL A 115 4.17 0.31 -7.49
CA VAL A 115 3.50 0.64 -6.22
C VAL A 115 4.32 0.17 -5.01
N LEU A 116 4.85 -1.05 -5.08
CA LEU A 116 5.74 -1.60 -4.06
C LEU A 116 7.00 -0.73 -3.89
N ALA A 117 7.63 -0.32 -5.00
CA ALA A 117 8.80 0.54 -4.97
C ALA A 117 8.48 1.90 -4.33
N LEU A 118 7.33 2.50 -4.63
CA LEU A 118 6.87 3.75 -4.02
C LEU A 118 6.67 3.60 -2.49
N LEU A 119 6.04 2.51 -2.05
CA LEU A 119 5.86 2.19 -0.63
C LEU A 119 7.20 2.03 0.09
N VAL A 120 8.10 1.21 -0.45
CA VAL A 120 9.42 0.96 0.13
C VAL A 120 10.25 2.24 0.16
N PHE A 121 10.27 3.01 -0.93
CA PHE A 121 10.97 4.29 -0.98
C PHE A 121 10.43 5.24 0.10
N THR A 122 9.10 5.33 0.25
CA THR A 122 8.47 6.16 1.29
C THR A 122 8.91 5.73 2.69
N LEU A 123 8.94 4.42 2.97
CA LEU A 123 9.35 3.85 4.25
C LEU A 123 10.83 4.09 4.57
N LEU A 124 11.70 4.01 3.56
CA LEU A 124 13.14 4.27 3.70
C LEU A 124 13.42 5.76 3.88
N ALA A 125 12.77 6.61 3.06
CA ALA A 125 12.96 8.05 3.07
C ALA A 125 12.49 8.72 4.37
N TYR A 126 11.53 8.11 5.07
CA TYR A 126 11.03 8.54 6.38
C TYR A 126 11.44 7.59 7.52
N GLY A 127 12.48 6.77 7.30
CA GLY A 127 13.00 5.84 8.29
C GLY A 127 13.71 6.51 9.47
N PRO A 128 14.04 5.75 10.54
CA PRO A 128 14.62 6.28 11.78
C PRO A 128 16.01 6.91 11.60
N GLY A 129 16.70 6.62 10.48
CA GLY A 129 18.09 7.03 10.23
C GLY A 129 18.29 8.48 9.76
N GLY A 130 17.23 9.16 9.28
CA GLY A 130 17.35 10.49 8.66
C GLY A 130 17.76 11.66 9.58
N ARG A 131 18.14 11.39 10.84
CA ARG A 131 18.61 12.39 11.82
C ARG A 131 19.91 11.96 12.54
N GLY A 132 20.49 10.81 12.17
CA GLY A 132 21.57 10.16 12.92
C GLY A 132 22.97 10.27 12.30
N GLU A 133 23.07 10.35 10.97
CA GLU A 133 24.37 10.31 10.28
C GLU A 133 25.11 11.66 10.30
N ASP A 134 24.42 12.79 10.45
CA ASP A 134 25.07 14.12 10.56
C ASP A 134 25.80 14.33 11.90
N ARG A 135 25.54 13.51 12.93
CA ARG A 135 26.15 13.67 14.27
C ARG A 135 27.39 12.82 14.49
N VAL A 136 27.56 11.73 13.74
CA VAL A 136 28.72 10.84 13.93
C VAL A 136 29.95 11.35 13.17
N SER A 137 29.76 12.15 12.11
CA SER A 137 30.88 12.74 11.37
C SER A 137 31.50 13.98 12.03
N ASP A 138 30.79 14.66 12.94
CA ASP A 138 31.29 15.87 13.62
C ASP A 138 32.09 15.54 14.90
N GLU A 139 31.91 14.33 15.46
CA GLU A 139 32.58 13.90 16.70
C GLU A 139 33.89 13.11 16.46
N ALA A 140 34.19 12.77 15.20
CA ALA A 140 35.35 11.97 14.81
C ALA A 140 36.57 12.80 14.32
N ALA A 141 36.68 14.07 14.70
CA ALA A 141 37.92 14.84 14.53
C ALA A 141 38.86 14.57 15.72
N PRO A 142 40.05 13.96 15.52
CA PRO A 142 40.91 13.57 16.62
C PRO A 142 41.54 14.80 17.28
N ALA A 143 41.39 14.91 18.60
CA ALA A 143 42.18 15.83 19.41
C ALA A 143 43.64 15.34 19.44
N ALA A 144 44.45 15.85 18.53
CA ALA A 144 45.90 15.73 18.58
C ALA A 144 46.47 16.96 19.31
N VAL A 145 46.79 16.79 20.60
CA VAL A 145 47.90 17.49 21.30
C VAL A 145 48.44 16.57 22.39
#